data_AF-A0A933CUV1-F1
#
_entry.id   AF-A0A933CUV1-F1
#
_cell.length_a   1.000
_cell.length_b   1.000
_cell.length_c   1.000
_cell.angle_alpha   90.00
_cell.angle_beta   90.00
_cell.angle_gamma   90.00
#
_symmetry.space_group_name_H-M   'P 1'
#
loop_
_entity.id
_entity.type
_entity.pdbx_description
1 polymer ?
#
loop_
_entity_poly.entity_id
_entity_poly.type
_entity_poly.pdbx_seq_one_letter_code
_entity_poly.pdbx_strand_id
1 'polypeptide(L)'
;MEFWHYKKLVNAISLGKQLPDAVYIHRTALDAVPPELMAHLARSATALGLEDRDWNVVKFFKRDHKVALLNYPRFFEDAYPALDHAYTVDLERGTFRESDYRNSDNPPILHRKETFLKRDHPSAALFRAITEEGEKVGLYENPRSIGFKKSWERLISRKGFMLNSQGRLTPRANAVRQAIEVTEHGKVKIERHLRR
;
A
#
# COMPACT_ATOMS: atom_id res chain seq x y z
N MET A 1 -13.22 -24.97 6.50
CA MET A 1 -14.20 -24.36 5.58
C MET A 1 -13.82 -24.86 4.21
N GLU A 2 -14.76 -25.33 3.39
CA GLU A 2 -14.44 -25.78 2.04
C GLU A 2 -13.97 -24.61 1.16
N PHE A 3 -13.02 -24.87 0.26
CA PHE A 3 -12.39 -23.82 -0.54
C PHE A 3 -13.39 -23.04 -1.41
N TRP A 4 -14.42 -23.69 -1.97
CA TRP A 4 -15.45 -23.01 -2.77
C TRP A 4 -16.21 -21.97 -1.95
N HIS A 5 -16.51 -22.28 -0.68
CA HIS A 5 -17.25 -21.41 0.21
C HIS A 5 -16.37 -20.26 0.70
N TYR A 6 -15.10 -20.57 1.01
CA TYR A 6 -14.08 -19.55 1.27
C TYR A 6 -14.01 -18.53 0.11
N LYS A 7 -13.89 -18.99 -1.13
CA LYS A 7 -13.85 -18.10 -2.32
C LYS A 7 -15.10 -17.25 -2.44
N LYS A 8 -16.29 -17.84 -2.20
CA LYS A 8 -17.57 -17.11 -2.23
C LYS A 8 -17.55 -15.96 -1.22
N LEU A 9 -17.13 -16.22 0.02
CA LEU A 9 -17.06 -15.21 1.07
C LEU A 9 -16.00 -14.14 0.80
N VAL A 10 -14.81 -14.52 0.33
CA VAL A 10 -13.75 -13.55 -0.03
C VAL A 10 -14.23 -12.62 -1.15
N ASN A 11 -14.93 -13.13 -2.15
CA ASN A 11 -15.47 -12.31 -3.23
C ASN A 11 -16.64 -11.42 -2.80
N ALA A 12 -17.29 -11.71 -1.67
CA ALA A 12 -18.35 -10.88 -1.10
C ALA A 12 -17.82 -9.70 -0.27
N ILE A 13 -16.51 -9.65 -0.01
CA ILE A 13 -15.89 -8.54 0.73
C ILE A 13 -15.94 -7.26 -0.11
N SER A 14 -16.69 -6.26 0.36
CA SER A 14 -16.84 -4.96 -0.31
C SER A 14 -15.81 -3.91 0.11
N LEU A 15 -15.25 -4.03 1.32
CA LEU A 15 -14.28 -3.10 1.90
C LEU A 15 -12.86 -3.66 1.82
N GLY A 16 -11.87 -2.79 1.60
CA GLY A 16 -10.47 -3.16 1.53
C GLY A 16 -9.85 -2.91 0.15
N LYS A 17 -8.52 -3.06 0.07
CA LYS A 17 -7.78 -2.94 -1.17
C LYS A 17 -8.06 -4.16 -2.05
N GLN A 18 -8.84 -3.94 -3.09
CA GLN A 18 -9.20 -4.97 -4.07
C GLN A 18 -8.09 -5.11 -5.11
N LEU A 19 -7.50 -6.30 -5.20
CA LEU A 19 -6.60 -6.71 -6.28
C LEU A 19 -7.20 -7.90 -7.05
N PRO A 20 -6.70 -8.23 -8.26
CA PRO A 20 -7.18 -9.38 -9.03
C PRO A 20 -7.02 -10.73 -8.31
N ASP A 21 -6.00 -10.87 -7.47
CA ASP A 21 -5.62 -12.09 -6.77
C ASP A 21 -5.95 -12.08 -5.27
N ALA A 22 -6.29 -10.93 -4.70
CA ALA A 22 -6.48 -10.80 -3.25
C ALA A 22 -7.34 -9.61 -2.83
N VAL A 23 -7.79 -9.63 -1.57
CA VAL A 23 -8.35 -8.46 -0.85
C VAL A 23 -7.52 -8.22 0.39
N TYR A 24 -7.15 -6.96 0.64
CA TYR A 24 -6.43 -6.58 1.86
C TYR A 24 -7.28 -5.67 2.74
N ILE A 25 -7.31 -5.94 4.03
CA ILE A 25 -8.12 -5.19 5.00
C ILE A 25 -7.31 -4.96 6.26
N HIS A 26 -7.38 -3.74 6.82
CA HIS A 26 -6.77 -3.46 8.11
C HIS A 26 -7.65 -3.97 9.26
N ARG A 27 -7.05 -4.36 10.40
CA ARG A 27 -7.77 -4.92 11.55
C ARG A 27 -8.92 -4.06 12.08
N THR A 28 -8.85 -2.74 11.90
CA THR A 28 -9.91 -1.78 12.30
C THR A 28 -11.16 -1.83 11.41
N ALA A 29 -11.10 -2.58 10.30
CA ALA A 29 -12.16 -2.71 9.31
C ALA A 29 -12.62 -4.16 9.11
N LEU A 30 -12.21 -5.08 10.00
CA LEU A 30 -12.56 -6.51 9.90
C LEU A 30 -14.04 -6.79 10.16
N ASP A 31 -14.76 -5.87 10.77
CA ASP A 31 -16.22 -5.98 10.94
C ASP A 31 -16.99 -5.87 9.62
N ALA A 32 -16.34 -5.41 8.54
CA ALA A 32 -16.89 -5.45 7.18
C ALA A 32 -16.64 -6.80 6.46
N VAL A 33 -15.89 -7.72 7.06
CA VAL A 33 -15.69 -9.08 6.53
C VAL A 33 -16.89 -9.94 6.86
N PRO A 34 -17.36 -10.84 5.95
CA PRO A 34 -18.42 -11.77 6.27
C PRO A 34 -18.15 -12.51 7.60
N PRO A 35 -19.09 -12.52 8.57
CA PRO A 35 -18.84 -13.04 9.92
C PRO A 35 -18.34 -14.49 9.92
N GLU A 36 -18.81 -15.32 8.99
CA GLU A 36 -18.37 -16.70 8.85
C GLU A 36 -16.89 -16.82 8.43
N LEU A 37 -16.43 -15.96 7.52
CA LEU A 37 -15.03 -15.90 7.10
C LEU A 37 -14.15 -15.39 8.24
N MET A 38 -14.63 -14.40 8.99
CA MET A 38 -13.92 -13.89 10.16
C MET A 38 -13.81 -14.96 11.26
N ALA A 39 -14.88 -15.70 11.53
CA ALA A 39 -14.86 -16.81 12.48
C ALA A 39 -13.92 -17.93 12.03
N HIS A 40 -13.85 -18.20 10.71
CA HIS A 40 -12.88 -19.15 10.18
C HIS A 40 -11.44 -18.67 10.36
N LEU A 41 -11.14 -17.41 10.05
CA LEU A 41 -9.84 -16.79 10.27
C LEU A 41 -9.42 -16.88 11.74
N ALA A 42 -10.31 -16.53 12.67
CA ALA A 42 -10.03 -16.57 14.10
C ALA A 42 -9.69 -17.99 14.57
N ARG A 43 -10.50 -19.00 14.21
CA ARG A 43 -10.20 -20.41 14.55
C ARG A 43 -8.86 -20.87 13.98
N SER A 44 -8.57 -20.51 12.73
CA SER A 44 -7.30 -20.87 12.09
C SER A 44 -6.11 -20.17 12.75
N ALA A 45 -6.24 -18.90 13.15
CA ALA A 45 -5.19 -18.19 13.87
C ALA A 45 -4.93 -18.82 15.25
N THR A 46 -5.98 -19.11 16.02
CA THR A 46 -5.88 -19.78 17.33
C THR A 46 -5.26 -21.16 17.24
N ALA A 47 -5.69 -21.98 16.28
CA ALA A 47 -5.13 -23.33 16.09
C ALA A 47 -3.62 -23.32 15.75
N LEU A 48 -3.09 -22.18 15.29
CA LEU A 48 -1.70 -22.00 14.88
C LEU A 48 -0.88 -21.13 15.85
N GLY A 49 -1.47 -20.65 16.95
CA GLY A 49 -0.80 -19.75 17.89
C GLY A 49 -0.45 -18.37 17.29
N LEU A 50 -1.31 -17.86 16.40
CA LEU A 50 -1.17 -16.60 15.69
C LEU A 50 -2.09 -15.48 16.22
N GLU A 51 -2.99 -15.79 17.16
CA GLU A 51 -3.96 -14.87 17.74
C GLU A 51 -3.30 -13.73 18.52
N ASP A 52 -2.24 -14.03 19.26
CA ASP A 52 -1.50 -13.07 20.10
C ASP A 52 -0.27 -12.48 19.39
N ARG A 53 -0.09 -12.79 18.09
CA ARG A 53 1.02 -12.26 17.29
C ARG A 53 0.67 -10.87 16.75
N ASP A 54 1.70 -10.06 16.57
CA ASP A 54 1.53 -8.73 15.99
C ASP A 54 1.16 -8.82 14.51
N TRP A 55 -0.02 -8.35 14.16
CA TRP A 55 -0.40 -8.08 12.78
C TRP A 55 -1.51 -7.04 12.76
N ASN A 56 -1.63 -6.33 11.64
CA ASN A 56 -2.64 -5.29 11.49
C ASN A 56 -3.30 -5.25 10.11
N VAL A 57 -2.83 -6.03 9.14
CA VAL A 57 -3.48 -6.20 7.84
C VAL A 57 -3.68 -7.68 7.56
N VAL A 58 -4.86 -8.05 7.07
CA VAL A 58 -5.16 -9.39 6.56
C VAL A 58 -5.22 -9.33 5.03
N LYS A 59 -4.53 -10.25 4.37
CA LYS A 59 -4.66 -10.54 2.94
C LYS A 59 -5.44 -11.83 2.75
N PHE A 60 -6.63 -11.73 2.17
CA PHE A 60 -7.38 -12.90 1.69
C PHE A 60 -7.01 -13.18 0.24
N PHE A 61 -6.57 -14.40 -0.06
CA PHE A 61 -6.27 -14.81 -1.43
C PHE A 61 -7.56 -15.21 -2.15
N LYS A 62 -7.77 -14.74 -3.38
CA LYS A 62 -8.98 -15.07 -4.18
C LYS A 62 -8.85 -16.41 -4.91
N ARG A 63 -7.62 -16.86 -5.14
CA ARG A 63 -7.28 -18.01 -5.99
C ARG A 63 -6.70 -19.19 -5.24
N ASP A 64 -6.29 -18.99 -3.99
CA ASP A 64 -5.67 -19.99 -3.14
C ASP A 64 -6.43 -20.07 -1.82
N HIS A 65 -6.46 -21.25 -1.19
CA HIS A 65 -7.07 -21.43 0.12
C HIS A 65 -6.11 -20.98 1.23
N LYS A 66 -5.78 -19.68 1.20
CA LYS A 66 -4.73 -19.08 2.03
C LYS A 66 -5.14 -17.74 2.56
N VAL A 67 -4.56 -17.35 3.68
CA VAL A 67 -4.59 -15.97 4.19
C VAL A 67 -3.18 -15.55 4.57
N ALA A 68 -2.88 -14.27 4.52
CA ALA A 68 -1.68 -13.75 5.14
C ALA A 68 -2.02 -12.70 6.19
N LEU A 69 -1.40 -12.82 7.36
CA LEU A 69 -1.42 -11.84 8.44
C LEU A 69 -0.15 -11.02 8.31
N LEU A 70 -0.27 -9.72 8.04
CA LEU A 70 0.84 -8.82 7.77
C LEU A 70 0.96 -7.79 8.90
N ASN A 71 2.19 -7.54 9.35
CA ASN A 71 2.48 -6.54 10.35
C ASN A 71 3.18 -5.32 9.76
N TYR A 72 2.54 -4.16 9.89
CA TYR A 72 3.11 -2.85 9.57
C TYR A 72 3.13 -2.00 10.85
N PRO A 73 4.15 -2.10 11.72
CA PRO A 73 4.15 -1.47 13.04
C PRO A 73 3.87 0.04 13.02
N ARG A 74 4.27 0.70 11.92
CA ARG A 74 4.12 2.15 11.69
C ARG A 74 2.98 2.48 10.73
N PHE A 75 1.93 1.66 10.69
CA PHE A 75 0.84 1.77 9.70
C PHE A 75 0.19 3.15 9.71
N PHE A 76 0.02 3.79 10.87
CA PHE A 76 -0.65 5.08 10.95
C PHE A 76 0.29 6.28 10.83
N GLU A 77 1.57 6.07 11.09
CA GLU A 77 2.58 7.10 11.21
C GLU A 77 3.32 7.33 9.90
N ASP A 78 3.76 6.27 9.23
CA ASP A 78 4.60 6.38 8.04
C ASP A 78 3.72 6.47 6.79
N ALA A 79 4.02 7.38 5.86
CA ALA A 79 3.29 7.48 4.59
C ALA A 79 3.30 6.16 3.80
N TYR A 80 4.43 5.45 3.83
CA TYR A 80 4.68 4.19 3.14
C TYR A 80 5.30 3.17 4.13
N PRO A 81 4.51 2.60 5.05
CA PRO A 81 5.04 1.78 6.13
C PRO A 81 5.69 0.51 5.57
N ALA A 82 6.83 0.15 6.16
CA ALA A 82 7.53 -1.09 5.86
C ALA A 82 6.82 -2.29 6.49
N LEU A 83 6.78 -3.40 5.74
CA LEU A 83 6.37 -4.69 6.27
C LEU A 83 7.47 -5.18 7.21
N ASP A 84 7.09 -5.51 8.44
CA ASP A 84 7.99 -6.03 9.46
C ASP A 84 8.10 -7.55 9.35
N HIS A 85 6.96 -8.22 9.33
CA HIS A 85 6.85 -9.65 9.08
C HIS A 85 5.46 -10.01 8.55
N ALA A 86 5.33 -11.23 8.03
CA ALA A 86 4.05 -11.78 7.60
C ALA A 86 3.95 -13.29 7.86
N TYR A 87 2.77 -13.74 8.30
CA TYR A 87 2.41 -15.15 8.44
C TYR A 87 1.48 -15.54 7.30
N THR A 88 1.96 -16.33 6.34
CA THR A 88 1.10 -16.90 5.29
C THR A 88 0.58 -18.24 5.76
N VAL A 89 -0.72 -18.32 6.02
CA VAL A 89 -1.43 -19.50 6.50
C VAL A 89 -1.99 -20.26 5.30
N ASP A 90 -1.68 -21.55 5.25
CA ASP A 90 -2.32 -22.53 4.40
C ASP A 90 -3.52 -23.12 5.14
N LEU A 91 -4.73 -22.73 4.73
CA LEU A 91 -5.97 -23.08 5.43
C LEU A 91 -6.37 -24.54 5.21
N GLU A 92 -5.90 -25.15 4.12
CA GLU A 92 -6.14 -26.56 3.82
C GLU A 92 -5.24 -27.46 4.66
N ARG A 93 -3.96 -27.12 4.74
CA ARG A 93 -2.96 -27.92 5.48
C ARG A 93 -2.91 -27.60 6.97
N GLY A 94 -3.49 -26.48 7.41
CA GLY A 94 -3.38 -26.02 8.78
C GLY A 94 -1.92 -25.76 9.17
N THR A 95 -1.17 -25.09 8.29
CA THR A 95 0.24 -24.72 8.54
C THR A 95 0.45 -23.25 8.19
N PHE A 96 1.56 -22.67 8.64
CA PHE A 96 1.93 -21.33 8.20
C PHE A 96 3.43 -21.23 7.89
N ARG A 97 3.77 -20.21 7.10
CA ARG A 97 5.15 -19.77 6.87
C ARG A 97 5.30 -18.33 7.33
N GLU A 98 6.35 -18.06 8.08
CA GLU A 98 6.77 -16.70 8.41
C GLU A 98 7.71 -16.14 7.33
N SER A 99 7.54 -14.86 7.01
CA SER A 99 8.48 -14.05 6.25
C SER A 99 8.89 -12.87 7.13
N ASP A 100 10.17 -12.75 7.44
CA ASP A 100 10.73 -11.74 8.34
C ASP A 100 11.54 -10.70 7.55
N TYR A 101 11.19 -9.43 7.74
CA TYR A 101 11.81 -8.28 7.08
C TYR A 101 12.38 -7.26 8.09
N ARG A 102 12.39 -7.55 9.39
CA ARG A 102 12.86 -6.65 10.46
C ARG A 102 14.26 -6.09 10.22
N ASN A 103 15.15 -6.94 9.67
CA ASN A 103 16.54 -6.59 9.34
C ASN A 103 16.75 -6.35 7.84
N SER A 104 15.69 -6.17 7.06
CA SER A 104 15.79 -5.91 5.63
C SER A 104 16.08 -4.44 5.36
N ASP A 105 17.15 -4.15 4.61
CA ASP A 105 17.38 -2.79 4.11
C ASP A 105 16.36 -2.34 3.06
N ASN A 106 15.66 -3.28 2.44
CA ASN A 106 14.73 -3.02 1.35
C ASN A 106 13.44 -3.84 1.55
N PRO A 107 12.69 -3.57 2.63
CA PRO A 107 11.47 -4.31 2.92
C PRO A 107 10.38 -3.95 1.89
N PRO A 108 9.38 -4.82 1.71
CA PRO A 108 8.13 -4.44 1.07
C PRO A 108 7.48 -3.27 1.80
N ILE A 109 6.84 -2.37 1.07
CA ILE A 109 6.14 -1.21 1.64
C ILE A 109 4.67 -1.18 1.20
N LEU A 110 3.83 -0.55 2.02
CA LEU A 110 2.42 -0.38 1.72
C LEU A 110 2.13 0.92 0.96
N HIS A 111 1.17 0.83 0.04
CA HIS A 111 0.69 1.95 -0.77
C HIS A 111 -0.83 2.02 -0.72
N ARG A 112 -1.39 3.23 -0.90
CA ARG A 112 -2.84 3.46 -0.95
C ARG A 112 -3.54 3.01 0.33
N LYS A 113 -3.02 3.42 1.48
CA LYS A 113 -3.49 2.98 2.81
C LYS A 113 -4.96 3.33 3.06
N GLU A 114 -5.48 4.38 2.42
CA GLU A 114 -6.88 4.77 2.47
C GLU A 114 -7.83 3.67 2.00
N THR A 115 -7.35 2.73 1.17
CA THR A 115 -8.16 1.61 0.66
C THR A 115 -8.35 0.49 1.68
N PHE A 116 -7.55 0.44 2.74
CA PHE A 116 -7.59 -0.63 3.76
C PHE A 116 -8.52 -0.29 4.93
N LEU A 117 -9.01 0.94 4.99
CA LEU A 117 -9.79 1.49 6.09
C LEU A 117 -11.23 1.77 5.66
N LYS A 118 -12.12 1.90 6.64
CA LYS A 118 -13.45 2.49 6.41
C LYS A 118 -13.32 3.95 5.96
N ARG A 119 -14.29 4.41 5.19
CA ARG A 119 -14.29 5.77 4.60
C ARG A 119 -14.35 6.87 5.66
N ASP A 120 -14.99 6.61 6.79
CA ASP A 120 -15.16 7.50 7.93
C ASP A 120 -14.00 7.43 8.95
N HIS A 121 -12.98 6.59 8.70
CA HIS A 121 -11.83 6.51 9.58
C HIS A 121 -11.05 7.85 9.58
N PRO A 122 -10.66 8.41 10.75
CA PRO A 122 -10.02 9.73 10.84
C PRO A 122 -8.78 9.89 9.94
N SER A 123 -7.96 8.83 9.83
CA SER A 123 -6.75 8.82 8.99
C SER A 123 -7.01 8.69 7.48
N ALA A 124 -8.22 8.33 7.03
CA ALA A 124 -8.50 8.02 5.63
C ALA A 124 -8.28 9.24 4.71
N ALA A 125 -8.65 10.44 5.16
CA ALA A 125 -8.47 11.68 4.41
C ALA A 125 -6.98 12.00 4.19
N LEU A 126 -6.16 11.86 5.23
CA LEU A 126 -4.72 12.07 5.15
C LEU A 126 -4.06 11.09 4.17
N PHE A 127 -4.40 9.80 4.26
CA PHE A 127 -3.82 8.78 3.38
C PHE A 127 -4.21 8.98 1.91
N ARG A 128 -5.45 9.42 1.65
CA ARG A 128 -5.88 9.79 0.31
C ARG A 128 -5.05 10.95 -0.23
N ALA A 129 -4.83 12.01 0.56
CA ALA A 129 -4.01 13.14 0.14
C ALA A 129 -2.57 12.74 -0.21
N ILE A 130 -1.95 11.84 0.57
CA ILE A 130 -0.62 11.28 0.27
C ILE A 130 -0.64 10.51 -1.06
N THR A 131 -1.64 9.68 -1.29
CA THR A 131 -1.80 8.96 -2.55
C THR A 131 -1.96 9.92 -3.74
N GLU A 132 -2.81 10.94 -3.62
CA GLU A 132 -3.06 11.94 -4.66
C GLU A 132 -1.79 12.74 -5.03
N GLU A 133 -0.92 13.06 -4.07
CA GLU A 133 0.38 13.67 -4.35
C GLU A 133 1.25 12.77 -5.24
N GLY A 134 1.33 11.48 -4.91
CA GLY A 134 2.10 10.52 -5.70
C GLY A 134 1.51 10.29 -7.08
N GLU A 135 0.17 10.29 -7.22
CA GLU A 135 -0.51 10.20 -8.50
C GLU A 135 -0.21 11.40 -9.40
N LYS A 136 -0.27 12.62 -8.87
CA LYS A 136 0.01 13.87 -9.61
C LYS A 136 1.39 13.89 -10.26
N VAL A 137 2.38 13.22 -9.66
CA VAL A 137 3.75 13.17 -10.19
C VAL A 137 4.08 11.83 -10.85
N GLY A 138 3.07 10.99 -11.08
CA GLY A 138 3.19 9.73 -11.83
C GLY A 138 3.93 8.61 -11.08
N LEU A 139 3.93 8.59 -9.74
CA LEU A 139 4.59 7.49 -8.99
C LEU A 139 3.88 6.15 -9.15
N TYR A 140 2.58 6.15 -9.46
CA TYR A 140 1.76 4.94 -9.56
C TYR A 140 1.59 4.39 -10.99
N GLU A 141 2.28 4.98 -11.99
CA GLU A 141 2.17 4.58 -13.41
C GLU A 141 2.62 3.12 -13.66
N ASN A 142 3.58 2.63 -12.88
CA ASN A 142 4.06 1.24 -12.97
C ASN A 142 4.01 0.53 -11.60
N PRO A 143 2.83 0.01 -11.19
CA PRO A 143 2.63 -0.61 -9.89
C PRO A 143 3.54 -1.82 -9.59
N ARG A 144 4.07 -2.50 -10.61
CA ARG A 144 4.96 -3.66 -10.42
C ARG A 144 6.33 -3.27 -9.86
N SER A 145 6.72 -2.00 -9.98
CA SER A 145 8.06 -1.51 -9.63
C SER A 145 8.15 -0.82 -8.26
N ILE A 146 7.01 -0.61 -7.59
CA ILE A 146 6.93 0.29 -6.43
C ILE A 146 6.85 -0.43 -5.08
N GLY A 147 6.79 -1.76 -5.09
CA GLY A 147 6.49 -2.55 -3.90
C GLY A 147 7.56 -2.56 -2.80
N PHE A 148 8.76 -2.02 -3.05
CA PHE A 148 9.91 -2.09 -2.15
C PHE A 148 10.49 -0.71 -1.84
N LYS A 149 10.95 -0.51 -0.60
CA LYS A 149 11.39 0.79 -0.05
C LYS A 149 12.44 1.51 -0.93
N LYS A 150 13.58 0.87 -1.22
CA LYS A 150 14.65 1.47 -2.04
C LYS A 150 14.21 1.73 -3.48
N SER A 151 13.30 0.91 -4.02
CA SER A 151 12.76 1.13 -5.38
C SER A 151 11.83 2.35 -5.41
N TRP A 152 11.03 2.52 -4.37
CA TRP A 152 10.16 3.67 -4.20
C TRP A 152 10.92 4.98 -4.01
N GLU A 153 11.90 5.01 -3.11
CA GLU A 153 12.76 6.17 -2.87
C GLU A 153 13.51 6.60 -4.14
N ARG A 154 14.04 5.64 -4.90
CA ARG A 154 14.67 5.91 -6.20
C ARG A 154 13.67 6.48 -7.22
N LEU A 155 12.45 5.94 -7.29
CA LEU A 155 11.43 6.47 -8.19
C LEU A 155 11.08 7.92 -7.85
N ILE A 156 10.83 8.23 -6.58
CA ILE A 156 10.57 9.59 -6.08
C ILE A 156 11.72 10.53 -6.47
N SER A 157 12.96 10.10 -6.23
CA SER A 157 14.15 10.86 -6.61
C SER A 157 14.24 11.13 -8.11
N ARG A 158 13.95 10.13 -8.95
CA ARG A 158 13.98 10.28 -10.43
C ARG A 158 12.91 11.23 -10.94
N LYS A 159 11.75 11.31 -10.27
CA LYS A 159 10.70 12.29 -10.59
C LYS A 159 11.02 13.69 -10.04
N GLY A 160 12.17 13.91 -9.40
CA GLY A 160 12.62 15.21 -8.92
C GLY A 160 12.15 15.57 -7.51
N PHE A 161 11.64 14.60 -6.73
CA PHE A 161 11.08 14.81 -5.40
C PHE A 161 11.91 14.14 -4.31
N MET A 162 11.55 14.43 -3.06
CA MET A 162 11.94 13.71 -1.85
C MET A 162 10.76 13.68 -0.87
N LEU A 163 10.85 12.83 0.15
CA LEU A 163 9.89 12.82 1.25
C LEU A 163 10.43 13.68 2.40
N ASN A 164 9.59 14.53 2.98
CA ASN A 164 9.91 15.23 4.21
C ASN A 164 9.74 14.32 5.45
N SER A 165 9.96 14.85 6.65
CA SER A 165 9.82 14.10 7.91
C SER A 165 8.41 13.57 8.17
N GLN A 166 7.39 14.12 7.51
CA GLN A 166 6.00 13.67 7.57
C GLN A 166 5.62 12.72 6.42
N GLY A 167 6.58 12.33 5.59
CA GLY A 167 6.34 11.44 4.44
C GLY A 167 5.60 12.11 3.28
N ARG A 168 5.60 13.45 3.18
CA ARG A 168 4.97 14.22 2.09
C ARG A 168 5.98 14.56 1.01
N LEU A 169 5.52 14.63 -0.24
CA LEU A 169 6.39 14.94 -1.38
C LEU A 169 6.80 16.41 -1.41
N THR A 170 8.10 16.67 -1.51
CA THR A 170 8.66 18.01 -1.72
C THR A 170 9.62 18.01 -2.91
N PRO A 171 9.66 19.07 -3.74
CA PRO A 171 10.64 19.17 -4.82
C PRO A 171 12.07 19.16 -4.28
N ARG A 172 12.99 18.48 -4.97
CA ARG A 172 14.41 18.59 -4.68
C ARG A 172 14.92 19.97 -5.09
N ALA A 173 15.88 20.53 -4.35
CA ALA A 173 16.48 21.82 -4.65
C ALA A 173 16.96 21.95 -6.12
N ASN A 174 17.46 20.88 -6.73
CA ASN A 174 17.88 20.88 -8.14
C ASN A 174 16.71 20.91 -9.14
N ALA A 175 15.56 20.33 -8.79
CA ALA A 175 14.35 20.41 -9.62
C ALA A 175 13.77 21.83 -9.60
N VAL A 176 13.88 22.54 -8.47
CA VAL A 176 13.52 23.95 -8.36
C VAL A 176 14.43 24.81 -9.25
N ARG A 177 15.76 24.56 -9.26
CA ARG A 177 16.71 25.27 -10.13
C ARG A 177 16.41 25.07 -11.61
N GLN A 178 16.17 23.84 -12.06
CA GLN A 178 15.80 23.57 -13.47
C GLN A 178 14.46 24.21 -13.85
N ALA A 179 13.47 24.22 -12.96
CA ALA A 179 12.19 24.88 -13.21
C ALA A 179 12.34 26.42 -13.32
N ILE A 180 13.19 27.02 -12.47
CA ILE A 180 13.51 28.46 -12.54
C ILE A 180 14.24 28.79 -13.84
N GLU A 181 15.26 28.01 -14.22
CA GLU A 181 16.02 28.21 -15.47
C GLU A 181 15.12 28.09 -16.72
N VAL A 182 14.22 27.10 -16.77
CA VAL A 182 13.26 26.95 -17.89
C VAL A 182 12.26 28.13 -17.94
N THR A 183 11.86 28.66 -16.78
CA THR A 183 10.94 29.81 -16.71
C THR A 183 11.62 31.12 -17.12
N GLU A 184 12.91 31.30 -16.79
CA GLU A 184 13.71 32.45 -17.21
C GLU A 184 14.02 32.43 -18.71
N HIS A 185 14.34 31.27 -19.29
CA HIS A 185 14.67 31.13 -20.71
C HIS A 185 13.43 31.01 -21.63
N GLY A 186 12.23 30.86 -21.06
CA GLY A 186 10.96 30.71 -21.79
C GLY A 186 10.29 32.00 -22.30
N LYS A 187 10.84 33.19 -22.02
CA LYS A 187 10.34 34.48 -22.55
C LYS A 187 11.11 34.94 -23.79
N VAL A 188 11.21 34.12 -24.83
CA VAL A 188 11.62 34.63 -26.16
C VAL A 188 10.36 35.02 -26.92
N LYS A 189 10.07 36.33 -26.90
CA LYS A 189 9.05 36.99 -27.74
C LYS A 189 9.47 36.83 -29.21
N ILE A 190 8.74 36.05 -29.99
CA ILE A 190 8.92 36.01 -31.45
C ILE A 190 8.11 37.17 -32.03
N GLU A 191 8.77 38.25 -32.39
CA GLU A 191 8.19 39.31 -33.22
C GLU A 191 8.01 38.82 -34.65
N ARG A 192 6.74 38.79 -35.10
CA ARG A 192 6.35 38.54 -36.48
C ARG A 192 6.66 39.78 -37.31
N HIS A 193 7.66 39.70 -38.19
CA HIS A 193 7.80 40.68 -39.26
C HIS A 193 6.90 40.28 -40.44
N LEU A 194 5.86 41.08 -40.68
CA LEU A 194 5.14 41.11 -41.96
C LEU A 194 6.09 41.64 -43.05
N ARG A 195 6.31 40.88 -44.12
CA ARG A 195 6.82 41.43 -45.38
C ARG A 195 5.62 41.86 -46.24
N ARG A 196 5.63 43.13 -46.63
CA ARG A 196 5.02 43.59 -47.88
C ARG A 196 5.95 43.25 -49.04
#